data_AF-A0A9R1LFP1-F1
#
_entry.id   AF-A0A9R1LFP1-F1
#
_cell.length_a   1.000
_cell.length_b   1.000
_cell.length_c   1.000
_cell.angle_alpha   90.00
_cell.angle_beta   90.00
_cell.angle_gamma   90.00
#
_symmetry.space_group_name_H-M   'P 1'
#
loop_
_entity.id
_entity.type
_entity.pdbx_description
1 polymer ?
#
loop_
_entity_poly.entity_id
_entity_poly.type
_entity_poly.pdbx_seq_one_letter_code
_entity_poly.pdbx_strand_id
1 'polypeptide(L)'
;MGALSWAADAVVVIYSLTVAITAPLVVAQGILPRRLFPAPLVAFKLWYAVKFDDYLTAEPPAFFRGLNWLELVFQWPLNVANVYGILAGRPWAATTSLMAGVSTLTSMAAILGDILGSGRATKKLLLVYVPYVAFAVIAILRGLASGSRSPAGSLASYAWKKII
;
A
#
# COMPACT_ATOMS: atom_id res chain seq x y z
N MET A 1 -3.05 25.24 3.58
CA MET A 1 -3.20 23.78 3.43
C MET A 1 -4.63 23.43 3.80
N GLY A 2 -5.38 22.75 2.95
CA GLY A 2 -6.79 22.44 3.25
C GLY A 2 -6.90 21.29 4.23
N ALA A 3 -7.92 21.29 5.11
CA ALA A 3 -8.13 20.18 6.05
C ALA A 3 -8.23 18.82 5.33
N LEU A 4 -8.74 18.79 4.10
CA LEU A 4 -8.82 17.58 3.29
C LEU A 4 -7.44 17.03 2.88
N SER A 5 -6.46 17.89 2.57
CA SER A 5 -5.12 17.44 2.18
C SER A 5 -4.35 16.86 3.36
N TRP A 6 -4.47 17.48 4.54
CA TRP A 6 -3.84 16.98 5.77
C TRP A 6 -4.40 15.60 6.16
N ALA A 7 -5.72 15.41 6.05
CA ALA A 7 -6.35 14.15 6.37
C ALA A 7 -5.90 13.03 5.41
N ALA A 8 -5.80 13.32 4.10
CA ALA A 8 -5.27 12.38 3.12
C ALA A 8 -3.79 12.04 3.39
N ASP A 9 -2.97 13.03 3.73
CA ASP A 9 -1.57 12.81 4.13
C ASP A 9 -1.47 11.89 5.35
N ALA A 10 -2.26 12.15 6.40
CA ALA A 10 -2.27 11.34 7.62
C ALA A 10 -2.71 9.89 7.34
N VAL A 11 -3.78 9.71 6.57
CA VAL A 11 -4.30 8.39 6.18
C VAL A 11 -3.24 7.59 5.43
N VAL A 12 -2.57 8.21 4.45
CA VAL A 12 -1.52 7.56 3.67
C VAL A 12 -0.29 7.25 4.52
N VAL A 13 0.12 8.14 5.44
CA VAL A 13 1.23 7.87 6.36
C VAL A 13 0.90 6.70 7.29
N ILE A 14 -0.29 6.66 7.89
CA ILE A 14 -0.72 5.57 8.77
C ILE A 14 -0.72 4.24 8.03
N TYR A 15 -1.26 4.22 6.81
CA TYR A 15 -1.27 3.04 5.97
C TYR A 15 0.16 2.59 5.62
N SER A 16 1.00 3.50 5.13
CA SER A 16 2.39 3.19 4.77
C SER A 16 3.23 2.75 5.96
N LEU A 17 3.02 3.32 7.16
CA LEU A 17 3.63 2.85 8.40
C LEU A 17 3.19 1.43 8.75
N THR A 18 1.90 1.14 8.60
CA THR A 18 1.35 -0.20 8.84
C THR A 18 2.05 -1.20 7.93
N VAL A 19 2.11 -0.94 6.61
CA VAL A 19 2.80 -1.83 5.66
C VAL A 19 4.30 -1.91 5.93
N ALA A 20 4.95 -0.81 6.30
CA ALA A 20 6.38 -0.79 6.63
C ALA A 20 6.73 -1.76 7.78
N ILE A 21 5.80 -1.97 8.72
CA ILE A 21 5.93 -2.87 9.86
C ILE A 21 5.44 -4.28 9.51
N THR A 22 4.24 -4.41 8.92
CA THR A 22 3.61 -5.70 8.68
C THR A 22 4.23 -6.47 7.53
N ALA A 23 4.79 -5.80 6.51
CA ALA A 23 5.42 -6.48 5.39
C ALA A 23 6.59 -7.39 5.83
N PRO A 24 7.61 -6.91 6.58
CA PRO A 24 8.68 -7.77 7.05
C PRO A 24 8.25 -8.74 8.16
N LEU A 25 7.25 -8.38 8.98
CA LEU A 25 6.86 -9.19 10.13
C LEU A 25 5.85 -10.29 9.81
N VAL A 26 4.90 -10.05 8.90
CA VAL A 26 3.74 -10.93 8.65
C VAL A 26 3.75 -11.44 7.21
N VAL A 27 3.90 -10.55 6.23
CA VAL A 27 3.81 -10.88 4.80
C VAL A 27 5.01 -11.73 4.37
N ALA A 28 6.20 -11.38 4.87
CA ALA A 28 7.42 -12.17 4.67
C ALA A 28 7.26 -13.63 5.12
N GLN A 29 6.47 -13.92 6.17
CA GLN A 29 6.20 -15.30 6.61
C GLN A 29 5.39 -16.12 5.58
N GLY A 30 4.81 -15.49 4.55
CA GLY A 30 4.12 -16.16 3.45
C GLY A 30 5.05 -16.69 2.35
N ILE A 31 6.30 -16.21 2.32
CA ILE A 31 7.26 -16.50 1.24
C ILE A 31 8.63 -16.96 1.76
N LEU A 32 9.01 -16.58 2.99
CA LEU A 32 10.24 -17.00 3.65
C LEU A 32 10.01 -18.20 4.59
N PRO A 33 11.05 -19.01 4.85
CA PRO A 33 10.97 -20.11 5.80
C PRO A 33 10.58 -19.63 7.21
N ARG A 34 9.62 -20.33 7.84
CA ARG A 34 9.12 -20.02 9.19
C ARG A 34 10.22 -19.93 10.26
N ARG A 35 11.35 -20.60 10.06
CA ARG A 35 12.51 -20.61 10.98
C ARG A 35 13.16 -19.24 11.17
N LEU A 36 12.94 -18.31 10.23
CA LEU A 36 13.47 -16.95 10.30
C LEU A 36 12.64 -16.03 11.21
N PHE A 37 11.49 -16.50 11.71
CA PHE A 37 10.56 -15.70 12.47
C PHE A 37 10.42 -16.19 13.92
N PRO A 38 10.25 -15.27 14.89
CA PRO A 38 9.98 -15.63 16.28
C PRO A 38 8.67 -16.42 16.42
N ALA A 39 8.62 -17.34 17.39
CA ALA A 39 7.43 -18.14 17.67
C ALA A 39 6.14 -17.30 17.91
N PRO A 40 6.17 -16.15 18.61
CA PRO A 40 4.98 -15.31 18.78
C PRO A 40 4.40 -14.78 17.47
N LEU A 41 5.27 -14.43 16.51
CA LEU A 41 4.87 -13.91 15.19
C LEU A 41 4.23 -14.98 14.32
N VAL A 42 4.74 -16.20 14.40
CA VAL A 42 4.15 -17.35 13.71
C VAL A 42 2.80 -17.71 14.33
N ALA A 43 2.70 -17.70 15.67
CA ALA A 43 1.46 -17.95 16.39
C ALA A 43 0.39 -16.90 16.06
N PHE A 44 0.77 -15.62 15.99
CA PHE A 44 -0.12 -14.54 15.59
C PHE A 44 -0.69 -14.75 14.18
N LYS A 45 0.15 -15.10 13.20
CA LYS A 45 -0.28 -15.38 11.83
C LYS A 45 -1.26 -16.54 11.77
N LEU A 46 -0.98 -17.64 12.47
CA LEU A 46 -1.86 -18.81 12.51
C LEU A 46 -3.21 -18.49 13.18
N TRP A 47 -3.17 -17.79 14.31
CA TRP A 47 -4.39 -17.33 14.98
C TRP A 47 -5.22 -16.42 14.08
N TYR A 48 -4.58 -15.48 13.38
CA TYR A 48 -5.24 -14.57 12.44
C TYR A 48 -5.93 -15.34 11.31
N ALA A 49 -5.21 -16.28 10.68
CA ALA A 49 -5.76 -17.09 9.59
C ALA A 49 -7.04 -17.84 10.02
N VAL A 50 -7.02 -18.43 11.22
CA VAL A 50 -8.20 -19.13 11.79
C VAL A 50 -9.31 -18.14 12.17
N LYS A 51 -8.97 -17.00 12.78
CA LYS A 51 -9.95 -16.02 13.29
C LYS A 51 -10.76 -15.37 12.18
N PHE A 52 -10.10 -15.04 11.07
CA PHE A 52 -10.68 -14.35 9.93
C PHE A 52 -11.10 -15.27 8.78
N ASP A 53 -10.87 -16.57 8.93
CA ASP A 53 -11.12 -17.58 7.89
C ASP A 53 -10.36 -17.23 6.59
N ASP A 54 -9.13 -16.74 6.77
CA ASP A 54 -8.31 -16.22 5.68
C ASP A 54 -7.51 -17.36 5.04
N TYR A 55 -8.13 -18.01 4.06
CA TYR A 55 -7.51 -19.09 3.31
C TYR A 55 -6.25 -18.65 2.56
N LEU A 56 -6.14 -17.37 2.17
CA LEU A 56 -4.95 -16.82 1.50
C LEU A 56 -3.75 -16.81 2.44
N THR A 57 -3.98 -16.61 3.73
CA THR A 57 -2.94 -16.62 4.75
C THR A 57 -2.65 -18.03 5.28
N ALA A 58 -3.67 -18.89 5.35
CA ALA A 58 -3.55 -20.28 5.81
C ALA A 58 -2.77 -21.16 4.81
N GLU A 59 -3.19 -21.14 3.54
CA GLU A 59 -2.62 -21.95 2.45
C GLU A 59 -2.43 -21.06 1.21
N PRO A 60 -1.38 -20.21 1.20
CA PRO A 60 -1.23 -19.17 0.20
C PRO A 60 -1.11 -19.75 -1.22
N PRO A 61 -2.07 -19.44 -2.13
CA PRO A 61 -1.97 -19.82 -3.53
C PRO A 61 -0.73 -19.22 -4.20
N ALA A 62 -0.32 -19.77 -5.34
CA ALA A 62 0.88 -19.30 -6.04
C ALA A 62 0.80 -17.81 -6.42
N PHE A 63 -0.35 -17.32 -6.86
CA PHE A 63 -0.54 -15.90 -7.17
C PHE A 63 -0.35 -15.02 -5.93
N PHE A 64 -0.89 -15.43 -4.78
CA PHE A 64 -0.81 -14.66 -3.53
C PHE A 64 0.62 -14.63 -2.99
N ARG A 65 1.39 -15.72 -3.15
CA ARG A 65 2.84 -15.69 -2.87
C ARG A 65 3.58 -14.71 -3.79
N GLY A 66 3.18 -14.61 -5.06
CA GLY A 66 3.69 -13.59 -5.98
C GLY A 66 3.38 -12.17 -5.51
N LEU A 67 2.16 -11.92 -5.06
CA LEU A 67 1.77 -10.62 -4.48
C LEU A 67 2.54 -10.31 -3.19
N ASN A 68 2.79 -11.30 -2.32
CA ASN A 68 3.61 -11.12 -1.12
C ASN A 68 5.07 -10.77 -1.45
N TRP A 69 5.62 -11.33 -2.54
CA TRP A 69 6.94 -10.94 -3.05
C TRP A 69 6.95 -9.50 -3.57
N LEU A 70 5.95 -9.12 -4.35
CA LEU A 70 5.77 -7.74 -4.81
C LEU A 70 5.65 -6.78 -3.62
N GLU A 71 4.87 -7.16 -2.60
CA GLU A 71 4.70 -6.37 -1.39
C GLU A 71 6.03 -6.20 -0.64
N LEU A 72 6.79 -7.28 -0.48
CA LEU A 72 8.04 -7.24 0.27
C LEU A 72 9.17 -6.51 -0.48
N VAL A 73 9.30 -6.70 -1.79
CA VAL A 73 10.45 -6.16 -2.56
C VAL A 73 10.17 -4.77 -3.10
N PHE A 74 8.94 -4.47 -3.49
CA PHE A 74 8.59 -3.21 -4.12
C PHE A 74 7.79 -2.31 -3.18
N GLN A 75 6.71 -2.83 -2.61
CA GLN A 75 5.78 -2.01 -1.83
C GLN A 75 6.37 -1.58 -0.48
N TRP A 76 7.14 -2.44 0.17
CA TRP A 76 7.76 -2.17 1.45
C TRP A 76 8.74 -0.98 1.41
N PRO A 77 9.80 -0.97 0.57
CA PRO A 77 10.71 0.18 0.51
C PRO A 77 9.98 1.44 0.05
N LEU A 78 9.00 1.30 -0.83
CA LEU A 78 8.21 2.42 -1.32
C LEU A 78 7.32 3.03 -0.24
N ASN A 79 6.73 2.21 0.65
CA ASN A 79 5.98 2.69 1.80
C ASN A 79 6.87 3.34 2.87
N VAL A 80 8.07 2.79 3.12
CA VAL A 80 9.07 3.44 3.99
C VAL A 80 9.45 4.82 3.43
N ALA A 81 9.73 4.89 2.13
CA ALA A 81 9.99 6.15 1.46
C ALA A 81 8.79 7.10 1.56
N ASN A 82 7.57 6.59 1.41
CA ASN A 82 6.36 7.41 1.48
C ASN A 82 6.16 8.05 2.86
N VAL A 83 6.41 7.30 3.95
CA VAL A 83 6.39 7.85 5.32
C VAL A 83 7.40 8.99 5.45
N TYR A 84 8.66 8.76 5.06
CA TYR A 84 9.69 9.80 5.12
C TYR A 84 9.35 11.00 4.23
N GLY A 85 8.89 10.75 3.01
CA GLY A 85 8.60 11.78 2.02
C GLY A 85 7.48 12.71 2.45
N ILE A 86 6.41 12.18 3.06
CA ILE A 86 5.30 12.99 3.55
C ILE A 86 5.72 13.77 4.80
N LEU A 87 6.37 13.12 5.78
CA LEU A 87 6.78 13.78 7.02
C LEU A 87 7.86 14.86 6.80
N ALA A 88 8.78 14.63 5.86
CA ALA A 88 9.82 15.60 5.49
C ALA A 88 9.40 16.57 4.38
N GLY A 89 8.12 16.55 3.95
CA GLY A 89 7.60 17.48 2.94
C GLY A 89 8.29 17.39 1.59
N ARG A 90 8.75 16.21 1.17
CA ARG A 90 9.50 16.01 -0.07
C ARG A 90 8.59 15.98 -1.30
N PRO A 91 8.99 16.58 -2.42
CA PRO A 91 8.14 16.68 -3.62
C PRO A 91 7.85 15.32 -4.28
N TRP A 92 8.78 14.36 -4.17
CA TRP A 92 8.61 13.01 -4.71
C TRP A 92 7.59 12.16 -3.94
N ALA A 93 7.14 12.61 -2.76
CA ALA A 93 6.13 11.91 -1.97
C ALA A 93 4.79 11.74 -2.71
N ALA A 94 4.48 12.67 -3.62
CA ALA A 94 3.30 12.58 -4.48
C ALA A 94 3.38 11.35 -5.40
N THR A 95 4.52 11.19 -6.07
CA THR A 95 4.78 10.08 -7.00
C THR A 95 4.83 8.75 -6.27
N THR A 96 5.51 8.68 -5.12
CA THR A 96 5.57 7.43 -4.33
C THR A 96 4.20 7.03 -3.81
N SER A 97 3.38 7.98 -3.33
CA SER A 97 2.00 7.68 -2.93
C SER A 97 1.15 7.16 -4.08
N LEU A 98 1.30 7.75 -5.28
CA LEU A 98 0.61 7.28 -6.48
C LEU A 98 1.01 5.84 -6.84
N MET A 99 2.31 5.56 -6.86
CA MET A 99 2.84 4.22 -7.14
C MET A 99 2.37 3.18 -6.12
N ALA A 100 2.40 3.53 -4.82
CA ALA A 100 1.90 2.67 -3.76
C ALA A 100 0.41 2.40 -3.94
N GLY A 101 -0.38 3.45 -4.16
CA GLY A 101 -1.82 3.33 -4.34
C GLY A 101 -2.20 2.47 -5.54
N VAL A 102 -1.59 2.69 -6.70
CA VAL A 102 -1.86 1.88 -7.91
C VAL A 102 -1.46 0.43 -7.69
N SER A 103 -0.26 0.17 -7.14
CA SER A 103 0.21 -1.19 -6.87
C SER A 103 -0.70 -1.91 -5.86
N THR A 104 -1.11 -1.24 -4.77
CA THR A 104 -2.05 -1.81 -3.80
C THR A 104 -3.39 -2.12 -4.48
N LEU A 105 -3.92 -1.19 -5.29
CA LEU A 105 -5.21 -1.38 -5.96
C LEU A 105 -5.18 -2.58 -6.92
N THR A 106 -4.10 -2.74 -7.69
CA THR A 106 -3.93 -3.88 -8.59
C THR A 106 -3.88 -5.20 -7.82
N SER A 107 -3.11 -5.26 -6.73
CA SER A 107 -3.06 -6.45 -5.85
C SER A 107 -4.43 -6.76 -5.24
N MET A 108 -5.16 -5.74 -4.78
CA MET A 108 -6.50 -5.92 -4.22
C MET A 108 -7.52 -6.37 -5.26
N ALA A 109 -7.42 -5.90 -6.50
CA ALA A 109 -8.27 -6.37 -7.59
C ALA A 109 -8.07 -7.86 -7.86
N ALA A 110 -6.81 -8.33 -7.87
CA ALA A 110 -6.50 -9.75 -8.02
C ALA A 110 -7.03 -10.59 -6.84
N ILE A 111 -6.81 -10.12 -5.61
CA ILE A 111 -7.27 -10.80 -4.38
C ILE A 111 -8.80 -10.87 -4.32
N LEU A 112 -9.49 -9.74 -4.50
CA LEU A 112 -10.96 -9.70 -4.47
C LEU A 112 -11.56 -10.48 -5.64
N GLY A 113 -10.93 -10.46 -6.81
CA GLY A 113 -11.33 -11.28 -7.95
C GLY A 113 -11.30 -12.77 -7.64
N ASP A 114 -10.24 -13.25 -6.98
CA ASP A 114 -10.13 -14.65 -6.54
C ASP A 114 -11.15 -14.99 -5.44
N ILE A 115 -11.31 -14.13 -4.43
CA ILE A 115 -12.27 -14.33 -3.33
C ILE A 115 -13.72 -14.41 -3.85
N LEU A 116 -14.10 -13.49 -4.74
CA LEU A 116 -15.44 -13.44 -5.32
C LEU A 116 -15.66 -14.57 -6.34
N GLY A 117 -14.65 -14.88 -7.17
CA GLY A 117 -14.72 -15.91 -8.19
C GLY A 117 -14.69 -17.34 -7.65
N SER A 118 -14.00 -17.57 -6.53
CA SER A 118 -13.91 -18.90 -5.89
C SER A 118 -15.12 -19.25 -5.02
N GLY A 119 -16.04 -18.30 -4.78
CA GLY A 119 -17.19 -18.48 -3.89
C GLY A 119 -16.81 -18.55 -2.39
N ARG A 120 -15.55 -18.30 -2.03
CA ARG A 120 -15.04 -18.30 -0.64
C ARG A 120 -15.18 -16.94 0.05
N ALA A 121 -16.05 -16.08 -0.49
CA ALA A 121 -16.28 -14.74 0.01
C ALA A 121 -17.06 -14.75 1.34
N THR A 122 -16.33 -14.67 2.45
CA THR A 122 -16.93 -14.47 3.78
C THR A 122 -16.95 -12.98 4.14
N LYS A 123 -18.01 -12.51 4.82
CA LYS A 123 -18.13 -11.10 5.27
C LYS A 123 -16.90 -10.61 6.05
N LYS A 124 -16.33 -11.46 6.92
CA LYS A 124 -15.12 -11.17 7.70
C LYS A 124 -13.90 -10.94 6.80
N LEU A 125 -13.74 -11.81 5.80
CA LEU A 125 -12.64 -11.73 4.85
C LEU A 125 -12.73 -10.45 4.02
N LEU A 126 -13.91 -10.12 3.50
CA LEU A 126 -14.12 -8.87 2.77
C LEU A 126 -13.85 -7.63 3.64
N LEU A 127 -14.30 -7.64 4.91
CA LEU A 127 -14.02 -6.55 5.86
C LEU A 127 -12.52 -6.35 6.13
N VAL A 128 -11.70 -7.38 5.97
CA VAL A 128 -10.24 -7.26 6.05
C VAL A 128 -9.67 -6.57 4.81
N TYR A 129 -10.09 -6.96 3.60
CA TYR A 129 -9.46 -6.51 2.35
C TYR A 129 -10.03 -5.19 1.79
N VAL A 130 -11.31 -4.88 2.04
CA VAL A 130 -11.96 -3.64 1.55
C VAL A 130 -11.28 -2.35 2.04
N PRO A 131 -10.86 -2.22 3.31
CA PRO A 131 -10.13 -1.05 3.78
C PRO A 131 -8.88 -0.74 2.94
N TYR A 132 -8.14 -1.77 2.48
CA TYR A 132 -6.96 -1.59 1.63
C TYR A 132 -7.29 -0.93 0.30
N VAL A 133 -8.46 -1.22 -0.28
CA VAL A 133 -8.94 -0.54 -1.50
C VAL A 133 -9.19 0.94 -1.22
N ALA A 134 -9.83 1.27 -0.09
CA ALA A 134 -10.05 2.66 0.29
C ALA A 134 -8.73 3.42 0.47
N PHE A 135 -7.75 2.83 1.17
CA PHE A 135 -6.42 3.41 1.31
C PHE A 135 -5.72 3.61 -0.05
N ALA A 136 -5.81 2.62 -0.94
CA ALA A 136 -5.23 2.70 -2.28
C ALA A 136 -5.82 3.87 -3.09
N VAL A 137 -7.14 4.02 -3.08
CA VAL A 137 -7.83 5.13 -3.76
C VAL A 137 -7.41 6.47 -3.18
N ILE A 138 -7.35 6.60 -1.84
CA ILE A 138 -6.92 7.85 -1.18
C ILE A 138 -5.47 8.18 -1.55
N ALA A 139 -4.57 7.19 -1.60
CA ALA A 139 -3.18 7.37 -1.99
C ALA A 139 -3.03 7.83 -3.46
N ILE A 140 -3.83 7.26 -4.36
CA ILE A 140 -3.89 7.69 -5.77
C ILE A 140 -4.36 9.13 -5.88
N LEU A 141 -5.49 9.47 -5.24
CA LEU A 141 -6.06 10.82 -5.26
C LEU A 141 -5.08 11.85 -4.70
N ARG A 142 -4.42 11.52 -3.59
CA ARG A 142 -3.35 12.35 -3.00
C ARG A 142 -2.20 12.58 -3.98
N GLY A 143 -1.70 11.50 -4.61
CA GLY A 143 -0.60 11.57 -5.57
C GLY A 143 -0.93 12.43 -6.78
N LEU A 144 -2.12 12.26 -7.36
CA LEU A 144 -2.61 13.05 -8.49
C LEU A 144 -2.84 14.53 -8.13
N ALA A 145 -3.48 14.80 -6.99
CA ALA A 145 -3.74 16.17 -6.53
C ALA A 145 -2.47 16.93 -6.12
N SER A 146 -1.39 16.22 -5.79
CA SER A 146 -0.09 16.80 -5.47
C SER A 146 0.80 16.95 -6.71
N GLY A 147 0.67 16.05 -7.69
CA GLY A 147 1.39 16.13 -8.97
C GLY A 147 0.91 17.27 -9.87
N SER A 148 -0.36 17.67 -9.76
CA SER A 148 -0.89 18.88 -10.43
C SER A 148 -0.30 20.19 -9.91
N ARG A 149 0.46 20.17 -8.80
CA ARG A 149 1.24 21.30 -8.29
C ARG A 149 2.68 21.39 -8.83
N SER A 150 3.09 20.51 -9.75
CA SER A 150 4.40 20.64 -10.40
C SER A 150 4.51 21.90 -11.28
N PRO A 151 5.71 22.51 -11.39
CA PRO A 151 5.93 23.89 -11.84
C PRO A 151 5.87 24.04 -13.37
N ALA A 152 4.87 23.47 -14.04
CA ALA A 152 4.64 23.73 -15.46
C ALA A 152 4.39 25.23 -15.72
N GLY A 153 3.95 25.99 -14.72
CA GLY A 153 3.84 27.45 -14.77
C GLY A 153 5.16 28.21 -14.64
N SER A 154 6.25 27.59 -14.16
CA SER A 154 7.53 28.32 -13.98
C SER A 154 8.40 28.27 -15.23
N LEU A 155 8.43 27.15 -15.97
CA LEU A 155 9.16 27.06 -17.25
C LEU A 155 8.59 27.99 -18.34
N ALA A 156 7.28 28.22 -18.35
CA ALA A 156 6.65 29.21 -19.24
C ALA A 156 7.05 30.65 -18.87
N SER A 157 7.27 30.93 -17.58
CA SER A 157 7.69 32.26 -17.09
C SER A 157 9.17 32.56 -17.37
N TYR A 158 10.05 31.56 -17.29
CA TYR A 158 11.48 31.72 -17.61
C TYR A 158 11.74 31.89 -19.12
N ALA A 159 10.94 31.25 -19.99
CA ALA A 159 11.05 31.41 -21.44
C ALA A 159 10.61 32.82 -21.90
N TRP A 160 9.61 33.41 -21.25
CA TRP A 160 9.10 34.74 -21.59
C TRP A 160 10.08 35.88 -21.23
N LYS A 161 10.86 35.71 -20.15
CA LYS A 161 11.83 36.72 -19.68
C LYS A 161 13.15 36.78 -20.45
N LYS A 162 13.38 35.86 -21.39
CA LYS A 162 14.58 35.88 -22.28
C LYS A 162 14.29 36.45 -23.67
N ILE A 163 13.04 36.76 -23.98
CA ILE A 163 12.59 37.16 -25.33
C ILE A 163 12.12 38.64 -25.36
N ILE A 164 12.13 39.33 -24.21
CA ILE A 164 11.91 40.78 -24.07
C ILE A 164 13.11 41.37 -23.35
#